data_AF-A0A661NAG8-F1
#
_entry.id   AF-A0A661NAG8-F1
#
_cell.length_a   1.000
_cell.length_b   1.000
_cell.length_c   1.000
_cell.angle_alpha   90.00
_cell.angle_beta   90.00
_cell.angle_gamma   90.00
#
_symmetry.space_group_name_H-M   'P 1'
#
loop_
_entity.id
_entity.type
_entity.pdbx_description
1 polymer ?
#
loop_
_entity_poly.entity_id
_entity_poly.type
_entity_poly.pdbx_seq_one_letter_code
_entity_poly.pdbx_strand_id
1 'polypeptide(L)'
;MHRERSPILVLSLTALALVGCAAPDLAGTLYECALLSEGEVNQLPFYAPTECYESCLAGATCEELEATLCNASITLRRDCDERCAFRCGDDALIAVEQICDGVPNCADESDEHGCAVYTCTDGTTLIGEHRCDGNTRCPDRSDERDCPLNCDVPYPSSACPPVPCDDGSTIPAGGRCNGWDQCPDGSDEVGCAEFTFMCD
;
A
#
# COMPACT_ATOMS: atom_id res chain seq x y z
N MET A 1 63.61 8.64 -30.11
CA MET A 1 62.39 7.81 -30.09
C MET A 1 62.45 6.93 -28.85
N HIS A 2 61.79 7.31 -27.76
CA HIS A 2 60.97 6.41 -26.95
C HIS A 2 60.40 7.21 -25.78
N ARG A 3 59.09 7.00 -25.64
CA ARG A 3 58.11 7.69 -24.83
C ARG A 3 57.92 6.84 -23.59
N GLU A 4 58.23 7.33 -22.40
CA GLU A 4 57.70 6.76 -21.16
C GLU A 4 57.34 7.88 -20.19
N ARG A 5 56.03 8.15 -20.10
CA ARG A 5 55.37 8.86 -19.01
C ARG A 5 54.52 7.82 -18.30
N SER A 6 54.73 7.63 -16.99
CA SER A 6 53.73 7.29 -15.97
C SER A 6 54.39 6.97 -14.62
N PRO A 7 53.69 7.06 -13.47
CA PRO A 7 52.24 7.16 -13.34
C PRO A 7 51.73 8.42 -12.62
N ILE A 8 50.53 8.77 -13.05
CA ILE A 8 49.61 9.72 -12.44
C ILE A 8 49.06 9.08 -11.16
N LEU A 9 48.97 9.91 -10.11
CA LEU A 9 48.30 9.65 -8.85
C LEU A 9 46.95 8.95 -9.07
N VAL A 10 46.81 7.73 -8.58
CA VAL A 10 45.50 7.07 -8.49
C VAL A 10 44.76 7.75 -7.33
N LEU A 11 44.01 8.81 -7.63
CA LEU A 11 42.97 9.27 -6.72
C LEU A 11 41.90 8.20 -6.68
N SER A 12 41.70 7.66 -5.49
CA SER A 12 40.65 6.70 -5.18
C SER A 12 39.31 7.20 -5.70
N LEU A 13 38.66 6.40 -6.55
CA LEU A 13 37.21 6.49 -6.69
C LEU A 13 36.65 6.30 -5.28
N THR A 14 36.21 7.40 -4.66
CA THR A 14 35.19 7.33 -3.64
C THR A 14 34.03 6.58 -4.28
N ALA A 15 33.76 5.38 -3.77
CA ALA A 15 32.54 4.68 -4.03
C ALA A 15 31.41 5.65 -3.73
N LEU A 16 30.76 6.13 -4.79
CA LEU A 16 29.41 6.67 -4.69
C LEU A 16 28.63 5.50 -4.11
N ALA A 17 28.38 5.55 -2.80
CA ALA A 17 27.45 4.65 -2.18
C ALA A 17 26.19 4.79 -3.02
N LEU A 18 25.80 3.68 -3.66
CA LEU A 18 24.43 3.47 -4.09
C LEU A 18 23.60 3.77 -2.85
N VAL A 19 23.11 5.01 -2.74
CA VAL A 19 21.82 5.25 -2.12
C VAL A 19 20.94 4.34 -2.95
N GLY A 20 20.64 3.17 -2.41
CA GLY A 20 19.55 2.38 -2.95
C GLY A 20 18.39 3.35 -2.94
N CYS A 21 17.99 3.85 -4.11
CA CYS A 21 16.68 4.44 -4.24
C CYS A 21 15.76 3.30 -3.83
N ALA A 22 15.30 3.34 -2.58
CA ALA A 22 14.00 2.79 -2.28
C ALA A 22 13.07 3.34 -3.37
N ALA A 23 12.25 2.48 -3.96
CA ALA A 23 11.20 2.96 -4.85
C ALA A 23 10.51 4.14 -4.13
N PRO A 24 10.21 5.24 -4.84
CA PRO A 24 9.61 6.40 -4.20
C PRO A 24 8.36 5.92 -3.47
N ASP A 25 8.32 6.15 -2.15
CA ASP A 25 7.10 5.93 -1.39
C ASP A 25 6.12 7.04 -1.77
N LEU A 26 4.85 6.68 -1.85
CA LEU A 26 3.84 7.59 -2.36
C LEU A 26 3.56 8.75 -1.40
N ALA A 27 3.62 8.54 -0.09
CA ALA A 27 3.49 9.62 0.88
C ALA A 27 4.65 10.62 0.76
N GLY A 28 5.88 10.15 0.57
CA GLY A 28 7.05 10.97 0.27
C GLY A 28 6.86 11.79 -1.01
N THR A 29 6.31 11.19 -2.06
CA THR A 29 6.01 11.91 -3.32
C THR A 29 4.97 13.01 -3.11
N LEU A 30 3.90 12.71 -2.38
CA LEU A 30 2.85 13.69 -2.06
C LEU A 30 3.39 14.85 -1.21
N TYR A 31 4.29 14.55 -0.26
CA TYR A 31 5.00 15.56 0.52
C TYR A 31 5.88 16.46 -0.36
N GLU A 32 6.69 15.89 -1.24
CA GLU A 32 7.53 16.64 -2.18
C GLU A 32 6.71 17.53 -3.14
N CYS A 33 5.52 17.08 -3.50
CA CYS A 33 4.56 17.84 -4.30
C CYS A 33 3.78 18.90 -3.52
N ALA A 34 4.01 19.05 -2.21
CA ALA A 34 3.22 19.90 -1.33
C ALA A 34 1.71 19.61 -1.41
N LEU A 35 1.37 18.33 -1.61
CA LEU A 35 0.00 17.80 -1.57
C LEU A 35 -0.31 17.18 -0.20
N LEU A 36 0.71 16.89 0.59
CA LEU A 36 0.62 16.34 1.94
C LEU A 36 1.62 17.07 2.86
N SER A 37 1.22 17.37 4.10
CA SER A 37 2.12 17.98 5.09
C SER A 37 3.09 16.96 5.69
N GLU A 38 4.09 17.43 6.43
CA GLU A 38 4.86 16.54 7.32
C GLU A 38 3.92 15.95 8.37
N GLY A 39 4.13 14.67 8.69
CA GLY A 39 3.40 13.98 9.75
C GLY A 39 3.34 12.47 9.54
N GLU A 40 2.70 11.80 10.48
CA GLU A 40 2.39 10.37 10.39
C GLU A 40 1.22 10.16 9.42
N VAL A 41 1.38 9.22 8.50
CA VAL A 41 0.32 8.81 7.56
C VAL A 41 -0.22 7.48 8.04
N ASN A 42 -1.48 7.44 8.48
CA ASN A 42 -2.16 6.17 8.72
C ASN A 42 -2.82 5.68 7.42
N GLN A 43 -3.43 6.57 6.64
CA GLN A 43 -4.13 6.23 5.41
C GLN A 43 -3.91 7.26 4.31
N LEU A 44 -3.63 6.79 3.10
CA LEU A 44 -3.79 7.59 1.90
C LEU A 44 -5.26 7.52 1.45
N PRO A 45 -5.89 8.64 1.04
CA PRO A 45 -7.32 8.73 0.75
C PRO A 45 -7.70 8.17 -0.62
N PHE A 46 -6.81 7.41 -1.24
CA PHE A 46 -7.05 6.81 -2.53
C PHE A 46 -6.63 5.35 -2.50
N TYR A 47 -7.35 4.60 -3.31
CA TYR A 47 -7.16 3.18 -3.47
C TYR A 47 -5.85 2.91 -4.20
N ALA A 48 -4.87 2.36 -3.48
CA ALA A 48 -3.61 1.87 -4.01
C ALA A 48 -3.40 0.43 -3.52
N PRO A 49 -3.98 -0.55 -4.22
CA PRO A 49 -4.16 -1.89 -3.67
C PRO A 49 -2.91 -2.77 -3.71
N THR A 50 -1.86 -2.33 -4.40
CA THR A 50 -0.65 -3.11 -4.61
C THR A 50 0.57 -2.20 -4.59
N GLU A 51 1.73 -2.76 -4.24
CA GLU A 51 3.03 -2.06 -4.34
C GLU A 51 3.28 -1.52 -5.77
N CYS A 52 2.78 -2.23 -6.81
CA CYS A 52 2.85 -1.77 -8.20
C CYS A 52 2.08 -0.46 -8.38
N TYR A 53 0.85 -0.42 -7.86
CA TYR A 53 -0.04 0.72 -8.02
C TYR A 53 0.49 1.93 -7.23
N GLU A 54 0.97 1.71 -6.00
CA GLU A 54 1.65 2.75 -5.21
C GLU A 54 2.87 3.30 -5.95
N SER A 55 3.72 2.41 -6.48
CA SER A 55 4.91 2.80 -7.25
C SER A 55 4.54 3.53 -8.55
N CYS A 56 3.39 3.23 -9.15
CA CYS A 56 2.91 3.92 -10.35
C CYS A 56 2.53 5.36 -10.02
N LEU A 57 1.74 5.57 -8.97
CA LEU A 57 1.36 6.90 -8.51
C LEU A 57 2.57 7.70 -8.02
N ALA A 58 3.50 7.06 -7.30
CA ALA A 58 4.71 7.72 -6.81
C ALA A 58 5.66 8.17 -7.95
N GLY A 59 5.48 7.61 -9.15
CA GLY A 59 6.21 8.03 -10.34
C GLY A 59 5.54 9.16 -11.15
N ALA A 60 4.36 9.62 -10.75
CA ALA A 60 3.60 10.64 -11.47
C ALA A 60 4.09 12.05 -11.16
N THR A 61 3.72 13.01 -12.02
CA THR A 61 3.97 14.43 -11.75
C THR A 61 3.00 14.97 -10.70
N CYS A 62 3.39 16.04 -10.01
CA CYS A 62 2.54 16.69 -9.02
C CYS A 62 1.20 17.16 -9.60
N GLU A 63 1.18 17.63 -10.86
CA GLU A 63 -0.05 18.04 -11.56
C GLU A 63 -0.99 16.85 -11.80
N GLU A 64 -0.45 15.69 -12.17
CA GLU A 64 -1.24 14.48 -12.36
C GLU A 64 -1.79 13.93 -11.03
N LEU A 65 -0.99 13.96 -9.97
CA LEU A 65 -1.40 13.56 -8.62
C LEU A 65 -2.52 14.46 -8.10
N GLU A 66 -2.36 15.78 -8.15
CA GLU A 66 -3.37 16.74 -7.74
C GLU A 66 -4.68 16.57 -8.53
N ALA A 67 -4.58 16.48 -9.87
CA ALA A 67 -5.75 16.28 -10.71
C ALA A 67 -6.48 14.96 -10.43
N THR A 68 -5.73 13.91 -10.05
CA THR A 68 -6.30 12.61 -9.67
C THR A 68 -6.98 12.67 -8.31
N LEU A 69 -6.34 13.27 -7.30
CA LEU A 69 -6.90 13.45 -5.95
C LEU A 69 -8.16 14.30 -5.97
N CYS A 70 -8.20 15.33 -6.82
CA CYS A 70 -9.38 16.16 -7.02
C CYS A 70 -10.42 15.56 -7.97
N ASN A 71 -10.19 14.34 -8.47
CA ASN A 71 -11.05 13.69 -9.45
C ASN A 71 -11.33 14.57 -10.70
N ALA A 72 -10.42 15.51 -10.99
CA ALA A 72 -10.44 16.38 -12.16
C ALA A 72 -9.94 15.65 -13.41
N SER A 73 -9.13 14.60 -13.23
CA SER A 73 -8.66 13.71 -14.29
C SER A 73 -8.60 12.27 -13.78
N ILE A 74 -8.92 11.32 -14.66
CA ILE A 74 -8.80 9.88 -14.41
C ILE A 74 -7.61 9.26 -15.18
N THR A 75 -6.83 10.08 -15.88
CA THR A 75 -5.80 9.60 -16.81
C THR A 75 -4.72 8.80 -16.09
N LEU A 76 -4.18 9.35 -15.00
CA LEU A 76 -3.17 8.66 -14.19
C LEU A 76 -3.72 7.36 -13.60
N ARG A 77 -4.94 7.37 -13.06
CA ARG A 77 -5.60 6.15 -12.54
C ARG A 77 -5.66 5.06 -13.62
N ARG A 78 -6.14 5.40 -14.81
CA ARG A 78 -6.22 4.45 -15.93
C ARG A 78 -4.84 3.95 -16.35
N ASP A 79 -3.83 4.82 -16.41
CA ASP A 79 -2.47 4.43 -16.79
C ASP A 79 -1.84 3.48 -15.74
N CYS A 80 -2.17 3.67 -14.45
CA CYS A 80 -1.81 2.72 -13.39
C CYS A 80 -2.61 1.41 -13.44
N ASP A 81 -3.90 1.47 -13.76
CA ASP A 81 -4.72 0.26 -13.99
C ASP A 81 -4.13 -0.58 -15.13
N GLU A 82 -3.82 0.03 -16.28
CA GLU A 82 -3.23 -0.67 -17.44
C GLU A 82 -1.89 -1.33 -17.13
N ARG A 83 -1.15 -0.80 -16.14
CA ARG A 83 0.16 -1.30 -15.70
C ARG A 83 0.07 -2.36 -14.62
N CYS A 84 -0.87 -2.24 -13.69
CA CYS A 84 -0.86 -2.96 -12.41
C CYS A 84 -2.09 -3.82 -12.16
N ALA A 85 -3.22 -3.57 -12.81
CA ALA A 85 -4.42 -4.39 -12.67
C ALA A 85 -4.21 -5.77 -13.31
N PHE A 86 -4.97 -6.76 -12.85
CA PHE A 86 -4.95 -8.08 -13.46
C PHE A 86 -5.61 -8.04 -14.83
N ARG A 87 -4.97 -8.70 -15.81
CA ARG A 87 -5.42 -8.74 -17.19
C ARG A 87 -5.93 -10.13 -17.52
N CYS A 88 -7.23 -10.22 -17.81
CA CYS A 88 -7.89 -11.42 -18.30
C CYS A 88 -7.35 -11.84 -19.68
N GLY A 89 -7.67 -13.05 -20.14
CA GLY A 89 -7.25 -13.53 -21.47
C GLY A 89 -7.84 -12.76 -22.65
N ASP A 90 -8.91 -11.99 -22.45
CA ASP A 90 -9.55 -11.11 -23.43
C ASP A 90 -9.15 -9.63 -23.29
N ASP A 91 -8.05 -9.35 -22.60
CA ASP A 91 -7.51 -8.02 -22.29
C ASP A 91 -8.35 -7.16 -21.34
N ALA A 92 -9.46 -7.68 -20.80
CA ALA A 92 -10.22 -7.00 -19.75
C ALA A 92 -9.38 -6.83 -18.47
N LEU A 93 -9.55 -5.69 -17.79
CA LEU A 93 -8.90 -5.41 -16.52
C LEU A 93 -9.91 -5.58 -15.38
N ILE A 94 -9.47 -6.23 -14.31
CA ILE A 94 -10.25 -6.40 -13.07
C ILE A 94 -9.45 -5.92 -11.86
N ALA A 95 -10.16 -5.58 -10.79
CA ALA A 95 -9.54 -5.15 -9.52
C ALA A 95 -8.82 -6.32 -8.83
N VAL A 96 -7.86 -6.02 -7.94
CA VAL A 96 -7.09 -7.09 -7.29
C VAL A 96 -7.95 -7.96 -6.37
N GLU A 97 -9.01 -7.39 -5.78
CA GLU A 97 -9.95 -8.11 -4.91
C GLU A 97 -10.86 -9.06 -5.68
N GLN A 98 -10.86 -8.97 -7.02
CA GLN A 98 -11.60 -9.85 -7.91
C GLN A 98 -10.76 -11.04 -8.37
N ILE A 99 -9.50 -11.14 -7.92
CA ILE A 99 -8.65 -12.28 -8.21
C ILE A 99 -8.85 -13.29 -7.09
N CYS A 100 -9.17 -14.54 -7.46
CA CYS A 100 -9.33 -15.63 -6.49
C CYS A 100 -10.38 -15.33 -5.41
N ASP A 101 -11.46 -14.63 -5.77
CA ASP A 101 -12.57 -14.29 -4.87
C ASP A 101 -13.70 -15.33 -4.90
N GLY A 102 -13.56 -16.36 -5.73
CA GLY A 102 -14.53 -17.43 -5.94
C GLY A 102 -15.65 -17.06 -6.91
N VAL A 103 -15.56 -15.89 -7.55
CA VAL A 103 -16.50 -15.39 -8.55
C VAL A 103 -15.76 -15.23 -9.88
N PRO A 104 -16.21 -15.87 -10.97
CA PRO A 104 -15.61 -15.62 -12.27
C PRO A 104 -15.89 -14.19 -12.75
N ASN A 105 -14.89 -13.33 -12.67
CA ASN A 105 -14.92 -11.94 -13.14
C ASN A 105 -14.34 -11.83 -14.56
N CYS A 106 -13.38 -12.67 -14.93
CA CYS A 106 -12.93 -12.79 -16.32
C CYS A 106 -13.87 -13.68 -17.14
N ALA A 107 -14.03 -13.38 -18.43
CA ALA A 107 -14.84 -14.18 -19.35
C ALA A 107 -14.28 -15.60 -19.56
N ASP A 108 -12.97 -15.77 -19.37
CA ASP A 108 -12.26 -17.05 -19.42
C ASP A 108 -11.97 -17.64 -18.03
N GLU A 109 -12.53 -17.03 -16.97
CA GLU A 109 -12.34 -17.42 -15.57
C GLU A 109 -10.86 -17.40 -15.12
N SER A 110 -9.96 -16.73 -15.87
CA SER A 110 -8.51 -16.71 -15.61
C SER A 110 -8.14 -16.12 -14.25
N ASP A 111 -9.01 -15.30 -13.68
CA ASP A 111 -8.93 -14.73 -12.34
C ASP A 111 -9.09 -15.75 -11.21
N GLU A 112 -9.72 -16.90 -11.50
CA GLU A 112 -9.94 -18.00 -10.55
C GLU A 112 -8.98 -19.19 -10.77
N HIS A 113 -8.02 -19.04 -11.68
CA HIS A 113 -7.06 -20.10 -12.01
C HIS A 113 -5.72 -19.92 -11.30
N GLY A 114 -5.19 -21.01 -10.74
CA GLY A 114 -3.86 -21.01 -10.11
C GLY A 114 -3.81 -20.31 -8.76
N CYS A 115 -4.96 -20.04 -8.15
CA CYS A 115 -5.10 -19.45 -6.84
C CYS A 115 -4.32 -20.22 -5.77
N ALA A 116 -3.76 -19.48 -4.81
CA ALA A 116 -3.22 -20.08 -3.61
C ALA A 116 -4.32 -20.89 -2.91
N VAL A 117 -3.93 -21.97 -2.25
CA VAL A 117 -4.86 -22.87 -1.55
C VAL A 117 -4.47 -22.91 -0.08
N TYR A 118 -5.46 -22.74 0.80
CA TYR A 118 -5.31 -22.95 2.23
C TYR A 118 -6.05 -24.22 2.68
N THR A 119 -5.37 -25.10 3.42
CA THR A 119 -5.99 -26.27 4.03
C THR A 119 -6.21 -26.02 5.52
N CYS A 120 -7.47 -26.01 5.95
CA CYS A 120 -7.88 -25.96 7.34
C CYS A 120 -7.30 -27.16 8.13
N THR A 121 -7.19 -27.07 9.45
CA THR A 121 -6.67 -28.20 10.27
C THR A 121 -7.52 -29.46 10.14
N ASP A 122 -8.82 -29.31 9.89
CA ASP A 122 -9.75 -30.42 9.70
C ASP A 122 -9.66 -31.08 8.30
N GLY A 123 -8.84 -30.52 7.39
CA GLY A 123 -8.64 -30.99 6.02
C GLY A 123 -9.52 -30.30 4.96
N THR A 124 -10.45 -29.42 5.37
CA THR A 124 -11.23 -28.60 4.43
C THR A 124 -10.31 -27.67 3.66
N THR A 125 -10.60 -27.42 2.40
CA THR A 125 -9.76 -26.59 1.51
C THR A 125 -10.50 -25.31 1.15
N LEU A 126 -9.80 -24.19 1.27
CA LEU A 126 -10.25 -22.85 0.92
C LEU A 126 -9.31 -22.24 -0.12
N ILE A 127 -9.81 -21.21 -0.81
CA ILE A 127 -8.95 -20.30 -1.56
C ILE A 127 -8.07 -19.54 -0.56
N GLY A 128 -6.82 -19.26 -0.93
CA GLY A 128 -5.81 -18.67 -0.04
C GLY A 128 -6.21 -17.31 0.51
N GLU A 129 -6.93 -16.50 -0.29
CA GLU A 129 -7.47 -15.20 0.11
C GLU A 129 -8.47 -15.28 1.27
N HIS A 130 -9.04 -16.45 1.54
CA HIS A 130 -9.91 -16.68 2.69
C HIS A 130 -9.16 -16.97 3.99
N ARG A 131 -7.83 -16.98 3.97
CA ARG A 131 -7.04 -17.06 5.18
C ARG A 131 -6.85 -15.66 5.73
N CYS A 132 -7.28 -15.43 6.97
CA CYS A 132 -7.14 -14.17 7.67
C CYS A 132 -7.95 -13.02 7.04
N ASP A 133 -9.13 -13.35 6.49
CA ASP A 133 -10.03 -12.39 5.85
C ASP A 133 -11.06 -11.79 6.84
N GLY A 134 -10.95 -12.14 8.13
CA GLY A 134 -11.86 -11.73 9.19
C GLY A 134 -13.14 -12.57 9.27
N ASN A 135 -13.36 -13.50 8.33
CA ASN A 135 -14.54 -14.35 8.26
C ASN A 135 -14.17 -15.82 8.52
N THR A 136 -14.77 -16.40 9.56
CA THR A 136 -14.64 -17.84 9.81
C THR A 136 -15.34 -18.66 8.70
N ARG A 137 -14.55 -19.30 7.84
CA ARG A 137 -14.97 -20.21 6.78
C ARG A 137 -14.52 -21.65 7.05
N CYS A 138 -13.39 -21.86 7.73
CA CYS A 138 -13.04 -23.18 8.24
C CYS A 138 -14.00 -23.59 9.37
N PRO A 139 -14.52 -24.84 9.41
CA PRO A 139 -15.36 -25.32 10.52
C PRO A 139 -14.66 -25.25 11.88
N ASP A 140 -13.33 -25.38 11.91
CA ASP A 140 -12.48 -25.29 13.10
C ASP A 140 -11.90 -23.88 13.33
N ARG A 141 -12.25 -22.92 12.49
CA ARG A 141 -11.78 -21.52 12.53
C ARG A 141 -10.29 -21.33 12.30
N SER A 142 -9.61 -22.33 11.73
CA SER A 142 -8.15 -22.29 11.55
C SER A 142 -7.67 -21.30 10.48
N ASP A 143 -8.54 -20.84 9.61
CA ASP A 143 -8.32 -19.73 8.68
C ASP A 143 -8.08 -18.40 9.38
N GLU A 144 -8.74 -18.18 10.52
CA GLU A 144 -8.68 -16.94 11.30
C GLU A 144 -7.75 -17.05 12.53
N ARG A 145 -6.80 -18.01 12.50
CA ARG A 145 -5.84 -18.23 13.58
C ARG A 145 -4.42 -17.96 13.12
N ASP A 146 -3.64 -17.39 14.04
CA ASP A 146 -2.21 -17.10 13.83
C ASP A 146 -1.95 -16.28 12.55
N CYS A 147 -2.84 -15.33 12.30
CA CYS A 147 -2.76 -14.41 11.16
C CYS A 147 -1.60 -13.43 11.31
N PRO A 148 -0.94 -13.04 10.20
CA PRO A 148 -0.01 -11.92 10.23
C PRO A 148 -0.70 -10.70 10.83
N LEU A 149 -0.08 -10.10 11.84
CA LEU A 149 -0.57 -8.84 12.39
C LEU A 149 -0.30 -7.76 11.35
N ASN A 150 -1.34 -7.37 10.62
CA ASN A 150 -1.30 -6.18 9.79
C ASN A 150 -1.99 -5.05 10.54
N CYS A 151 -1.19 -4.12 11.05
CA CYS A 151 -1.65 -3.03 11.90
C CYS A 151 -1.68 -1.69 11.16
N ASP A 152 -1.10 -1.62 9.97
CA ASP A 152 -1.00 -0.44 9.12
C ASP A 152 -2.08 -0.47 8.02
N VAL A 153 -3.32 -0.79 8.39
CA VAL A 153 -4.46 -0.90 7.47
C VAL A 153 -5.72 -0.26 8.07
N PRO A 154 -6.70 0.18 7.24
CA PRO A 154 -7.92 0.84 7.72
C PRO A 154 -8.71 0.05 8.77
N TYR A 155 -8.65 -1.28 8.67
CA TYR A 155 -9.34 -2.21 9.57
C TYR A 155 -8.32 -3.19 10.16
N PRO A 156 -7.48 -2.73 11.10
CA PRO A 156 -6.42 -3.55 11.65
C PRO A 156 -7.02 -4.65 12.52
N SER A 157 -6.32 -5.79 12.57
CA SER A 157 -6.78 -6.93 13.36
C SER A 157 -6.98 -6.54 14.83
N SER A 158 -7.96 -7.13 15.51
CA SER A 158 -8.18 -6.91 16.95
C SER A 158 -6.99 -7.34 17.83
N ALA A 159 -6.02 -8.04 17.24
CA ALA A 159 -4.79 -8.47 17.90
C ALA A 159 -3.67 -7.42 17.80
N CYS A 160 -3.86 -6.34 17.03
CA CYS A 160 -2.94 -5.22 17.00
C CYS A 160 -2.88 -4.48 18.33
N PRO A 161 -1.70 -3.99 18.75
CA PRO A 161 -1.56 -3.27 20.01
C PRO A 161 -2.41 -2.00 19.98
N PRO A 162 -3.08 -1.65 21.10
CA PRO A 162 -3.84 -0.41 21.18
C PRO A 162 -2.90 0.80 21.16
N VAL A 163 -3.39 1.91 20.62
CA VAL A 163 -2.65 3.17 20.55
C VAL A 163 -2.82 3.92 21.87
N PRO A 164 -1.72 4.33 22.53
CA PRO A 164 -1.80 5.12 23.76
C PRO A 164 -2.15 6.57 23.46
N CYS A 165 -3.05 7.14 24.27
CA CYS A 165 -3.34 8.57 24.33
C CYS A 165 -2.42 9.25 25.35
N ASP A 166 -2.22 10.56 25.22
CA ASP A 166 -1.39 11.34 26.16
C ASP A 166 -1.99 11.42 27.57
N ASP A 167 -3.32 11.36 27.68
CA ASP A 167 -4.05 11.27 28.96
C ASP A 167 -3.91 9.90 29.67
N GLY A 168 -3.26 8.92 29.02
CA GLY A 168 -3.04 7.57 29.54
C GLY A 168 -4.16 6.57 29.24
N SER A 169 -5.21 6.99 28.53
CA SER A 169 -6.18 6.07 27.94
C SER A 169 -5.61 5.41 26.67
N THR A 170 -6.38 4.51 26.06
CA THR A 170 -5.95 3.80 24.86
C THR A 170 -7.11 3.62 23.89
N ILE A 171 -6.82 3.71 22.59
CA ILE A 171 -7.79 3.49 21.51
C ILE A 171 -7.36 2.29 20.64
N PRO A 172 -8.24 1.76 19.78
CA PRO A 172 -7.88 0.69 18.84
C PRO A 172 -6.73 1.09 17.90
N ALA A 173 -6.03 0.11 17.33
CA ALA A 173 -4.85 0.33 16.48
C ALA A 173 -5.11 1.28 15.29
N GLY A 174 -6.27 1.18 14.65
CA GLY A 174 -6.66 2.05 13.53
C GLY A 174 -7.15 3.43 13.97
N GLY A 175 -7.03 3.75 15.26
CA GLY A 175 -7.49 4.99 15.85
C GLY A 175 -6.54 6.17 15.64
N ARG A 176 -5.26 5.92 15.33
CA ARG A 176 -4.24 6.94 15.11
C ARG A 176 -4.41 7.61 13.74
N CYS A 177 -4.36 8.93 13.64
CA CYS A 177 -4.38 9.68 12.38
C CYS A 177 -5.48 9.25 11.40
N ASN A 178 -6.69 8.99 11.91
CA ASN A 178 -7.82 8.55 11.08
C ASN A 178 -8.84 9.66 10.84
N GLY A 179 -8.56 10.88 11.31
CA GLY A 179 -9.41 12.06 11.19
C GLY A 179 -10.53 12.15 12.22
N TRP A 180 -10.52 11.28 13.25
CA TRP A 180 -11.53 11.26 14.30
C TRP A 180 -10.89 11.24 15.69
N ASP A 181 -11.10 12.30 16.47
CA ASP A 181 -10.75 12.36 17.88
C ASP A 181 -11.40 11.20 18.67
N GLN A 182 -10.63 10.15 18.93
CA GLN A 182 -11.03 9.02 19.77
C GLN A 182 -10.31 9.04 21.11
N CYS A 183 -9.12 9.64 21.19
CA CYS A 183 -8.55 9.99 22.47
C CYS A 183 -9.38 11.12 23.09
N PRO A 184 -9.65 11.09 24.42
CA PRO A 184 -10.38 12.17 25.09
C PRO A 184 -9.69 13.55 24.98
N ASP A 185 -8.39 13.56 24.73
CA ASP A 185 -7.55 14.74 24.52
C ASP A 185 -7.22 15.02 23.04
N GLY A 186 -7.70 14.19 22.10
CA GLY A 186 -7.43 14.27 20.66
C GLY A 186 -5.98 13.98 20.27
N SER A 187 -5.16 13.42 21.17
CA SER A 187 -3.73 13.15 20.91
C SER A 187 -3.50 12.11 19.79
N ASP A 188 -4.51 11.34 19.43
CA ASP A 188 -4.51 10.43 18.28
C ASP A 188 -4.47 11.13 16.93
N GLU A 189 -4.87 12.39 16.85
CA GLU A 189 -4.89 13.19 15.62
C GLU A 189 -3.81 14.30 15.62
N VAL A 190 -2.86 14.26 16.57
CA VAL A 190 -1.76 15.22 16.66
C VAL A 190 -0.51 14.70 15.96
N GLY A 191 0.07 15.53 15.09
CA GLY A 191 1.30 15.18 14.34
C GLY A 191 1.04 14.29 13.13
N CYS A 192 -0.22 14.16 12.72
CA CYS A 192 -0.66 13.47 11.52
C CYS A 192 -0.43 14.34 10.28
N ALA A 193 -0.15 13.69 9.16
CA ALA A 193 0.00 14.35 7.88
C ALA A 193 -1.38 14.78 7.36
N GLU A 194 -1.50 16.04 6.95
CA GLU A 194 -2.74 16.65 6.46
C GLU A 194 -2.62 17.01 4.98
N PHE A 195 -3.73 16.96 4.26
CA PHE A 195 -3.78 17.47 2.89
C PHE A 195 -3.64 18.99 2.89
N THR A 196 -2.69 19.47 2.10
CA THR A 196 -2.34 20.90 2.03
C THR A 196 -3.07 21.65 0.92
N PHE A 197 -3.97 20.98 0.20
CA PHE A 197 -4.72 21.55 -0.93
C PHE A 197 -6.23 21.37 -0.75
N MET A 198 -6.98 22.22 -1.46
CA MET A 198 -8.41 22.08 -1.67
C MET A 198 -8.65 21.97 -3.15
N CYS A 199 -9.54 21.07 -3.53
CA CYS A 199 -10.01 20.98 -4.91
C CYS A 199 -10.96 22.16 -5.18
N ASP A 200 -10.69 22.87 -6.28
CA ASP A 200 -11.52 23.99 -6.76
C ASP A 200 -12.88 23.53 -7.34
#